data_AF-A0A085NCZ5-F1
#
_entry.id   AF-A0A085NCZ5-F1
#
_cell.length_a   1.000
_cell.length_b   1.000
_cell.length_c   1.000
_cell.angle_alpha   90.00
_cell.angle_beta   90.00
_cell.angle_gamma   90.00
#
_symmetry.space_group_name_H-M   'P 1'
#
loop_
_entity.id
_entity.type
_entity.pdbx_description
1 polymer ?
#
loop_
_entity_poly.entity_id
_entity_poly.type
_entity_poly.pdbx_seq_one_letter_code
_entity_poly.pdbx_strand_id
1 'polypeptide(L)'
;MVAHKTVDSKGVKSVLIRSSGHEKTRFSVVLSCLADGTKLKPMVIFKRKRIQKSKFPPGVFVHFHENGWMDEDGVKLWIDNVWKKRPGHANNRSLLVWDAFRSHTTGR
;
A
#
# COMPACT_ATOMS: atom_id res chain seq x y z
N MET A 1 -19.96 -1.74 23.11
CA MET A 1 -20.51 -1.42 21.77
C MET A 1 -20.14 0.01 21.43
N VAL A 2 -19.25 0.25 20.47
CA VAL A 2 -19.01 1.60 19.94
C VAL A 2 -20.13 1.86 18.93
N ALA A 3 -20.99 2.84 19.20
CA ALA A 3 -22.00 3.22 18.24
C ALA A 3 -21.33 3.79 16.98
N HIS A 4 -21.59 3.20 15.81
CA HIS A 4 -21.09 3.66 14.50
C HIS A 4 -21.83 4.90 13.97
N LYS A 5 -22.60 5.58 14.82
CA LYS A 5 -23.46 6.69 14.44
C LYS A 5 -23.31 7.81 15.49
N THR A 6 -22.92 8.99 15.03
CA THR A 6 -22.99 10.23 15.81
C THR A 6 -24.27 10.96 15.40
N VAL A 7 -25.13 11.29 16.35
CA VAL A 7 -26.36 12.08 16.13
C VAL A 7 -26.28 13.31 17.02
N ASP A 8 -26.64 14.46 16.47
CA ASP A 8 -26.67 15.74 17.19
C ASP A 8 -27.89 16.58 16.77
N SER A 9 -28.17 17.64 17.51
CA SER A 9 -29.31 18.53 17.30
C SER A 9 -29.15 19.34 16.00
N LYS A 10 -30.25 19.53 15.27
CA LYS A 10 -30.25 20.33 14.03
C LYS A 10 -29.83 21.78 14.32
N GLY A 11 -28.84 22.29 13.59
CA GLY A 11 -28.36 23.68 13.70
C GLY A 11 -27.00 23.86 14.41
N VAL A 12 -26.40 22.78 14.91
CA VAL A 12 -25.03 22.83 15.47
C VAL A 12 -23.98 23.09 14.38
N LYS A 13 -22.99 23.93 14.72
CA LYS A 13 -21.90 24.32 13.80
C LYS A 13 -20.89 23.19 13.56
N SER A 14 -20.72 22.30 14.53
CA SER A 14 -19.79 21.18 14.46
C SER A 14 -20.38 19.98 15.19
N VAL A 15 -20.14 18.79 14.63
CA VAL A 15 -20.53 17.51 15.23
C VAL A 15 -19.25 16.73 15.50
N LEU A 16 -19.00 16.37 16.76
CA LEU A 16 -17.80 15.64 17.14
C LEU A 16 -17.94 14.15 16.78
N ILE A 17 -17.19 13.70 15.76
CA ILE A 17 -17.15 12.29 15.38
C ILE A 17 -16.19 11.56 16.33
N ARG A 18 -16.65 10.45 16.93
CA ARG A 18 -15.77 9.57 17.71
C ARG A 18 -14.83 8.84 16.74
N SER A 19 -13.55 9.19 16.76
CA SER A 19 -12.51 8.45 16.06
C SER A 19 -12.06 7.24 16.88
N SER A 20 -11.37 6.30 16.25
CA SER A 20 -10.77 5.15 16.94
C SER A 20 -9.47 5.52 17.68
N GLY A 21 -9.00 6.77 17.57
CA GLY A 21 -7.71 7.21 18.10
C GLY A 21 -6.49 6.69 17.31
N HIS A 22 -6.72 5.99 16.20
CA HIS A 22 -5.68 5.36 15.36
C HIS A 22 -5.46 6.09 14.03
N GLU A 23 -5.99 7.30 13.88
CA GLU A 23 -5.83 8.17 12.70
C GLU A 23 -4.36 8.40 12.28
N LYS A 24 -3.41 8.28 13.21
CA LYS A 24 -1.97 8.37 12.92
C LYS A 24 -1.33 7.02 12.58
N THR A 25 -2.02 5.91 12.84
CA THR A 25 -1.59 4.55 12.50
C THR A 25 -1.94 4.26 11.06
N ARG A 26 -0.97 4.45 10.17
CA ARG A 26 -1.11 4.19 8.74
C ARG A 26 0.01 3.31 8.21
N PHE A 27 -0.32 2.56 7.17
CA PHE A 27 0.64 1.89 6.31
C PHE A 27 0.20 2.13 4.86
N SER A 28 1.15 2.05 3.93
CA SER A 28 0.86 2.18 2.50
C SER A 28 0.75 0.80 1.87
N VAL A 29 -0.09 0.66 0.84
CA VAL A 29 -0.23 -0.60 0.10
C VAL A 29 -0.09 -0.32 -1.38
N VAL A 30 0.77 -1.10 -2.05
CA VAL A 30 0.91 -1.10 -3.51
C VAL A 30 0.11 -2.29 -4.04
N LEU A 31 -0.90 -1.99 -4.85
CA LEU A 31 -1.79 -2.95 -5.47
C LEU A 31 -1.57 -2.94 -6.98
N SER A 32 -1.67 -4.12 -7.60
CA SER A 32 -1.57 -4.27 -9.05
C SER A 32 -2.35 -5.49 -9.51
N CYS A 33 -2.77 -5.44 -10.76
CA CYS A 33 -3.43 -6.54 -11.44
C CYS A 33 -2.96 -6.63 -12.89
N LEU A 34 -3.17 -7.78 -13.51
CA LEU A 34 -2.98 -8.01 -14.92
C LEU A 34 -4.25 -7.69 -15.70
N ALA A 35 -4.13 -7.60 -17.02
CA ALA A 35 -5.25 -7.30 -17.92
C ALA A 35 -6.37 -8.36 -17.87
N ASP A 36 -6.04 -9.60 -17.52
CA ASP A 36 -7.01 -10.70 -17.33
C ASP A 36 -7.73 -10.66 -15.97
N GLY A 37 -7.46 -9.64 -15.15
CA GLY A 37 -8.04 -9.49 -13.82
C GLY A 37 -7.27 -10.22 -12.70
N THR A 38 -6.19 -10.96 -13.03
CA THR A 38 -5.34 -11.60 -12.02
C THR A 38 -4.73 -10.55 -11.11
N LYS A 39 -5.05 -10.61 -9.82
CA LYS A 39 -4.48 -9.72 -8.80
C LYS A 39 -3.09 -10.22 -8.43
N LEU A 40 -2.11 -9.32 -8.44
CA LEU A 40 -0.77 -9.64 -8.00
C LEU A 40 -0.64 -9.53 -6.48
N LYS A 41 0.44 -10.10 -5.95
CA LYS A 41 0.80 -10.04 -4.54
C LYS A 41 0.87 -8.56 -4.09
N PRO A 42 0.08 -8.13 -3.09
CA PRO A 42 0.19 -6.77 -2.55
C PRO A 42 1.54 -6.57 -1.85
N MET A 43 2.09 -5.36 -1.98
CA MET A 43 3.20 -4.92 -1.13
C MET A 43 2.66 -3.99 -0.05
N VAL A 44 2.97 -4.28 1.22
CA VAL A 44 2.57 -3.48 2.38
C VAL A 44 3.80 -2.78 2.94
N ILE A 45 3.74 -1.46 3.07
CA ILE A 45 4.83 -0.60 3.53
C ILE A 45 4.49 -0.04 4.90
N PHE A 46 5.17 -0.51 5.93
CA PHE A 46 5.05 0.03 7.29
C PHE A 46 5.98 1.22 7.50
N LYS A 47 5.47 2.28 8.12
CA LYS A 47 6.26 3.44 8.57
C LYS A 47 7.12 3.08 9.78
N ARG A 48 8.34 2.56 9.55
CA ARG A 48 9.29 2.20 10.63
C ARG A 48 10.71 2.01 10.09
N LYS A 49 11.72 2.35 10.91
CA LYS A 49 13.15 2.10 10.59
C LYS A 49 13.58 0.64 10.78
N ARG A 50 13.05 0.00 11.82
CA ARG A 50 13.48 -1.35 12.22
C ARG A 50 12.53 -2.39 11.64
N ILE A 51 13.10 -3.42 11.04
CA ILE A 51 12.36 -4.61 10.62
C ILE A 51 11.77 -5.27 11.86
N GLN A 52 10.45 -5.50 11.81
CA GLN A 52 9.76 -6.25 12.84
C GLN A 52 9.67 -7.71 12.40
N LYS A 53 10.27 -8.61 13.17
CA LYS A 53 10.10 -10.06 12.98
C LYS A 53 8.72 -10.44 13.52
N SER A 54 7.72 -10.38 12.65
CA SER A 54 6.34 -10.79 12.95
C SER A 54 5.82 -11.70 11.86
N LYS A 55 4.85 -12.54 12.22
CA LYS A 55 4.15 -13.37 11.24
C LYS A 55 3.15 -12.48 10.51
N PHE A 56 3.35 -12.34 9.20
CA PHE A 56 2.42 -11.65 8.32
C PHE A 56 1.53 -12.66 7.59
N PRO A 57 0.32 -12.27 7.14
CA PRO A 57 -0.52 -13.13 6.33
C PRO A 57 0.24 -13.64 5.10
N PRO A 58 0.02 -14.91 4.70
CA PRO A 58 0.63 -15.43 3.48
C PRO A 58 0.15 -14.63 2.26
N GLY A 59 0.99 -14.56 1.24
CA GLY A 59 0.64 -13.85 0.01
C GLY A 59 0.74 -12.33 0.09
N VAL A 60 1.51 -11.78 1.04
CA VAL A 60 1.84 -10.35 1.11
C VAL A 60 3.36 -10.18 1.08
N PHE A 61 3.86 -9.17 0.38
CA PHE A 61 5.25 -8.73 0.49
C PHE A 61 5.32 -7.55 1.45
N VAL A 62 6.05 -7.69 2.55
CA VAL A 62 6.14 -6.65 3.57
C VAL A 62 7.47 -5.90 3.47
N HIS A 63 7.37 -4.58 3.44
CA HIS A 63 8.50 -3.67 3.44
C HIS A 63 8.39 -2.68 4.59
N PHE A 64 9.54 -2.27 5.13
CA PHE A 64 9.64 -1.29 6.21
C PHE A 64 10.42 -0.10 5.69
N HIS A 65 9.81 1.07 5.77
CA HIS A 65 10.39 2.33 5.30
C HIS A 65 10.21 3.40 6.37
N GLU A 66 11.23 4.23 6.63
CA GLU A 66 11.21 5.27 7.69
C GLU A 66 9.97 6.17 7.61
N ASN A 67 9.62 6.59 6.41
CA ASN A 67 8.46 7.47 6.15
C ASN A 67 7.16 6.71 5.77
N GLY A 68 7.23 5.39 5.55
CA GLY A 68 6.07 4.56 5.20
C GLY A 68 5.46 4.81 3.82
N TRP A 69 6.25 5.30 2.87
CA TRP A 69 5.87 5.59 1.48
C TRP A 69 6.79 4.83 0.51
N MET A 70 6.45 4.88 -0.79
CA MET A 70 7.17 4.19 -1.86
C MET A 70 8.24 5.12 -2.47
N ASP A 71 9.51 4.82 -2.23
CA ASP A 71 10.65 5.49 -2.86
C ASP A 71 11.22 4.65 -4.03
N GLU A 72 12.30 5.11 -4.65
CA GLU A 72 12.90 4.45 -5.82
C GLU A 72 13.37 3.02 -5.51
N ASP A 73 13.93 2.80 -4.32
CA ASP A 73 14.36 1.48 -3.88
C ASP A 73 13.16 0.58 -3.53
N GLY A 74 12.10 1.16 -2.97
CA GLY A 74 10.81 0.51 -2.81
C GLY A 74 10.24 0.02 -4.14
N VAL A 75 10.33 0.82 -5.22
CA VAL A 75 9.93 0.44 -6.58
C VAL A 75 10.74 -0.74 -7.09
N LYS A 76 12.07 -0.72 -6.95
CA LYS A 76 12.94 -1.84 -7.34
C LYS A 76 12.56 -3.12 -6.58
N LEU A 77 12.35 -3.02 -5.27
CA LEU A 77 11.91 -4.14 -4.43
C LEU A 77 10.57 -4.71 -4.89
N TRP A 78 9.61 -3.85 -5.23
CA TRP A 78 8.31 -4.27 -5.77
C TRP A 78 8.47 -4.96 -7.14
N ILE A 79 9.30 -4.41 -8.03
CA ILE A 79 9.57 -5.03 -9.33
C ILE A 79 10.12 -6.45 -9.15
N ASP A 80 11.10 -6.64 -8.28
CA ASP A 80 11.77 -7.93 -8.10
C ASP A 80 10.89 -8.96 -7.35
N ASN A 81 10.02 -8.52 -6.46
CA ASN A 81 9.24 -9.42 -5.60
C ASN A 81 7.78 -9.60 -6.01
N VAL A 82 7.25 -8.71 -6.83
CA VAL A 82 5.86 -8.75 -7.30
C VAL A 82 5.84 -8.85 -8.82
N TRP A 83 6.37 -7.84 -9.52
CA TRP A 83 6.24 -7.76 -10.98
C TRP A 83 6.92 -8.92 -11.70
N LYS A 84 8.20 -9.20 -11.43
CA LYS A 84 8.95 -10.30 -12.07
C LYS A 84 8.47 -11.70 -11.65
N LYS A 85 7.69 -11.80 -10.58
CA LYS A 85 7.12 -13.06 -10.09
C LYS A 85 5.69 -13.30 -10.55
N ARG A 86 5.15 -12.41 -11.40
CA ARG A 86 3.79 -12.55 -11.95
C ARG A 86 3.67 -13.75 -12.89
N PRO A 87 2.47 -14.35 -13.03
CA PRO A 87 2.20 -15.34 -14.06
C PRO A 87 2.54 -14.80 -15.46
N GLY A 88 3.16 -15.64 -16.29
CA GLY A 88 3.54 -15.24 -17.65
C GLY A 88 4.71 -14.26 -17.76
N HIS A 89 5.49 -14.03 -16.68
CA HIS A 89 6.67 -13.16 -16.71
C HIS A 89 7.71 -13.54 -17.78
N ALA A 90 7.78 -14.81 -18.17
CA ALA A 90 8.72 -15.30 -19.20
C ALA A 90 8.53 -14.63 -20.58
N ASN A 91 7.40 -13.93 -20.81
CA ASN A 91 7.25 -13.09 -21.98
C ASN A 91 8.00 -11.76 -21.79
N ASN A 92 9.02 -11.54 -22.62
CA ASN A 92 9.83 -10.31 -22.60
C ASN A 92 9.06 -9.04 -23.00
N ARG A 93 7.82 -9.18 -23.49
CA ARG A 93 6.94 -8.03 -23.80
C ARG A 93 5.91 -7.87 -22.70
N SER A 94 6.03 -6.79 -21.93
CA SER A 94 5.04 -6.40 -20.94
C SER A 94 4.93 -4.90 -20.83
N LEU A 95 3.70 -4.41 -20.63
CA LEU A 95 3.42 -3.01 -20.34
C LEU A 95 3.01 -2.89 -18.86
N LEU A 96 3.58 -1.88 -18.18
CA LEU A 96 3.15 -1.47 -16.85
C LEU A 96 2.55 -0.07 -16.97
N VAL A 97 1.28 0.06 -16.58
CA VAL A 97 0.61 1.36 -16.49
C VAL A 97 0.64 1.80 -15.04
N TRP A 98 1.22 2.97 -14.79
CA TRP A 98 1.36 3.55 -13.46
C TRP A 98 1.28 5.08 -13.57
N ASP A 99 1.13 5.77 -12.45
CA ASP A 99 1.13 7.23 -12.39
C ASP A 99 2.57 7.76 -12.55
N ALA A 100 2.68 9.06 -12.80
CA ALA A 100 3.97 9.73 -13.00
C ALA A 100 4.60 10.20 -11.67
N PHE A 101 4.42 9.44 -10.58
CA PHE A 101 5.07 9.78 -9.31
C PHE A 101 6.59 9.67 -9.48
N ARG A 102 7.34 10.59 -8.84
CA ARG A 102 8.77 10.80 -9.12
C ARG A 102 9.61 9.53 -8.97
N SER A 103 9.30 8.69 -7.98
CA SER A 103 10.04 7.43 -7.78
C SER A 103 9.72 6.35 -8.81
N HIS A 104 8.61 6.48 -9.56
CA HIS A 104 8.22 5.54 -10.62
C HIS A 104 8.88 5.89 -11.96
N THR A 105 9.27 7.15 -12.15
CA THR A 105 9.80 7.68 -13.42
C THR A 105 11.32 7.82 -13.43
N THR A 106 12.01 7.38 -12.39
CA THR A 106 13.47 7.49 -12.33
C THR A 106 14.14 6.58 -13.34
N GLY A 107 14.67 7.19 -14.39
CA GLY A 107 15.67 6.60 -15.27
C GLY A 107 17.01 6.55 -14.56
N ARG A 108 17.74 5.46 -14.76
CA ARG A 108 19.18 5.41 -14.46
C ARG A 108 19.93 6.45 -15.26
#